data_AF-A0A941DZ91-F1
#
_entry.id   AF-A0A941DZ91-F1
#
_cell.length_a   1.000
_cell.length_b   1.000
_cell.length_c   1.000
_cell.angle_alpha   90.00
_cell.angle_beta   90.00
_cell.angle_gamma   90.00
#
_symmetry.space_group_name_H-M   'P 1'
#
loop_
_entity.id
_entity.type
_entity.pdbx_description
1 polymer ?
#
loop_
_entity_poly.entity_id
_entity_poly.type
_entity_poly.pdbx_seq_one_letter_code
_entity_poly.pdbx_strand_id
1 'polypeptide(L)'
;MRKKLYVSLSVLCAVSVFIMSSVFQSMAHWGKGLTWYWVGVTFTCFIWLLGIIFLVIATRKSNVKEKSIFGLSIMGIVSFIMLICGFCWVAFVIMAGLSGM
;
A
#
# COMPACT_ATOMS: atom_id res chain seq x y z
N MET A 1 8.57 -6.02 20.87
CA MET A 1 9.40 -5.47 19.77
C MET A 1 8.89 -5.85 18.37
N ARG A 2 8.74 -7.14 18.02
CA ARG A 2 8.42 -7.57 16.64
C ARG A 2 7.07 -7.04 16.08
N LYS A 3 6.01 -6.92 16.89
CA LYS A 3 4.69 -6.38 16.44
C LYS A 3 4.79 -4.92 15.97
N LYS A 4 5.48 -4.06 16.73
CA LYS A 4 5.69 -2.66 16.36
C LYS A 4 6.46 -2.54 15.04
N LEU A 5 7.49 -3.38 14.83
CA LEU A 5 8.22 -3.45 13.57
C LEU A 5 7.32 -3.77 12.37
N TYR A 6 6.44 -4.79 12.46
CA TYR A 6 5.54 -5.11 11.34
C TYR A 6 4.53 -4.00 11.04
N VAL A 7 4.02 -3.32 12.08
CA VAL A 7 3.13 -2.16 11.87
C VAL A 7 3.89 -1.00 11.23
N SER A 8 5.13 -0.71 11.67
CA SER A 8 5.98 0.30 11.04
C SER A 8 6.32 -0.03 9.59
N LEU A 9 6.60 -1.31 9.27
CA LEU A 9 6.82 -1.78 7.91
C LEU A 9 5.56 -1.63 7.04
N SER A 10 4.38 -1.93 7.59
CA SER A 10 3.10 -1.72 6.91
C SER A 10 2.85 -0.23 6.60
N VAL A 11 3.16 0.67 7.53
CA VAL A 11 3.09 2.13 7.31
C VAL A 11 4.09 2.57 6.25
N LEU A 12 5.33 2.07 6.30
CA LEU A 12 6.33 2.33 5.27
C LEU A 12 5.84 1.89 3.88
N CYS A 13 5.25 0.70 3.75
CA CYS A 13 4.65 0.24 2.51
C CYS A 13 3.53 1.18 2.03
N ALA A 14 2.65 1.64 2.93
CA ALA A 14 1.60 2.58 2.56
C ALA A 14 2.16 3.91 2.03
N VAL A 15 3.18 4.47 2.68
CA VAL A 15 3.88 5.69 2.20
C VAL A 15 4.56 5.43 0.86
N SER A 16 5.22 4.28 0.69
CA SER A 16 5.86 3.90 -0.57
C SER A 16 4.85 3.75 -1.71
N VAL A 17 3.61 3.29 -1.44
CA VAL A 17 2.54 3.25 -2.46
C VAL A 17 2.20 4.65 -2.97
N PHE A 18 2.09 5.64 -2.07
CA PHE A 18 1.86 7.02 -2.47
C PHE A 18 3.04 7.61 -3.26
N ILE A 19 4.28 7.36 -2.83
CA ILE A 19 5.46 7.84 -3.56
C ILE A 19 5.55 7.18 -4.94
N MET A 20 5.34 5.86 -5.03
CA MET A 20 5.39 5.19 -6.32
C MET A 20 4.27 5.62 -7.26
N SER A 21 3.15 6.11 -6.72
CA SER A 21 2.06 6.63 -7.54
C SER A 21 2.46 7.80 -8.43
N SER A 22 3.29 8.73 -7.93
CA SER A 22 3.80 9.83 -8.74
C SER A 22 4.92 9.39 -9.68
N VAL A 23 5.71 8.40 -9.28
CA VAL A 23 6.80 7.86 -10.09
C VAL A 23 6.26 7.15 -11.33
N PHE A 24 5.25 6.29 -11.20
CA PHE A 24 4.75 5.55 -12.36
C PHE A 24 4.00 6.45 -13.36
N GLN A 25 3.44 7.58 -12.91
CA GLN A 25 2.93 8.64 -13.81
C GLN A 25 4.07 9.21 -14.66
N SER A 26 5.23 9.52 -14.06
CA SER A 26 6.41 9.98 -14.80
C SER A 26 6.94 8.92 -15.77
N MET A 27 6.89 7.64 -15.37
CA MET A 27 7.30 6.51 -16.21
C MET A 27 6.45 6.35 -17.48
N ALA A 28 5.23 6.89 -17.52
CA ALA A 28 4.42 6.91 -18.74
C ALA A 28 5.12 7.65 -19.90
N HIS A 29 6.03 8.58 -19.59
CA HIS A 29 6.77 9.38 -20.58
C HIS A 29 8.18 8.85 -20.86
N TRP A 30 8.64 7.80 -20.17
CA TRP A 30 10.02 7.30 -20.26
C TRP A 30 10.29 6.42 -21.49
N GLY A 31 9.26 5.99 -22.20
CA GLY A 31 9.42 5.13 -23.37
C GLY A 31 8.28 5.26 -24.36
N LYS A 32 8.32 4.45 -25.40
CA LYS A 32 7.25 4.39 -26.40
C LYS A 32 6.07 3.60 -25.84
N GLY A 33 4.98 4.30 -25.53
CA GLY A 33 3.72 3.72 -25.06
C GLY A 33 3.66 3.50 -23.54
N LEU A 34 2.57 2.86 -23.09
CA LEU A 34 2.23 2.68 -21.67
C LEU A 34 2.99 1.53 -20.97
N THR A 35 3.98 0.91 -21.60
CA THR A 35 4.68 -0.26 -21.02
C THR A 35 5.32 0.05 -19.68
N TRP A 36 6.06 1.14 -19.58
CA TRP A 36 6.71 1.58 -18.34
C TRP A 36 5.71 2.02 -17.26
N TYR A 37 4.58 2.58 -17.66
CA TYR A 37 3.47 2.88 -16.76
C TYR A 37 2.93 1.61 -16.10
N TRP A 38 2.64 0.57 -16.89
CA TRP A 38 2.14 -0.71 -16.37
C TRP A 38 3.14 -1.45 -15.47
N VAL A 39 4.44 -1.32 -15.76
CA VAL A 39 5.50 -1.84 -14.87
C VAL A 39 5.43 -1.16 -13.50
N GLY A 40 5.33 0.17 -13.47
CA GLY A 40 5.23 0.92 -12.21
C GLY A 40 3.93 0.64 -11.44
N VAL A 41 2.80 0.49 -12.14
CA VAL A 41 1.52 0.06 -11.54
C VAL A 41 1.66 -1.33 -10.89
N THR A 42 2.27 -2.29 -11.59
CA THR A 42 2.47 -3.65 -11.08
C THR A 42 3.33 -3.62 -9.82
N PHE A 43 4.43 -2.87 -9.83
CA PHE A 43 5.31 -2.74 -8.67
C PHE A 43 4.59 -2.10 -7.46
N THR A 44 3.78 -1.07 -7.71
CA THR A 44 2.98 -0.40 -6.67
C THR A 44 1.95 -1.35 -6.05
N CYS A 45 1.27 -2.16 -6.86
CA CYS A 45 0.36 -3.20 -6.38
C CYS A 45 1.08 -4.25 -5.52
N PHE A 46 2.30 -4.66 -5.88
CA PHE A 46 3.10 -5.57 -5.06
C PHE A 46 3.45 -4.98 -3.70
N ILE A 47 3.86 -3.71 -3.63
CA ILE A 47 4.16 -3.01 -2.37
C ILE A 47 2.89 -2.93 -1.50
N TRP A 48 1.75 -2.61 -2.11
CA TRP A 48 0.48 -2.55 -1.40
C TRP A 48 0.09 -3.91 -0.80
N LEU A 49 0.21 -4.99 -1.58
CA LEU A 49 -0.03 -6.36 -1.11
C LEU A 49 0.91 -6.72 0.06
N LEU A 50 2.19 -6.37 -0.03
CA LEU A 50 3.15 -6.57 1.06
C LEU A 50 2.72 -5.81 2.34
N GLY A 51 2.23 -4.58 2.21
CA GLY A 51 1.67 -3.80 3.32
C GLY A 51 0.52 -4.54 4.01
N ILE A 52 -0.43 -5.07 3.24
CA ILE A 52 -1.55 -5.88 3.78
C ILE A 52 -1.03 -7.13 4.49
N ILE A 53 -0.10 -7.86 3.88
CA ILE A 53 0.47 -9.08 4.48
C ILE A 53 1.13 -8.74 5.83
N PHE A 54 1.92 -7.67 5.90
CA PHE A 54 2.54 -7.24 7.16
C PHE A 54 1.51 -6.85 8.22
N LEU A 55 0.43 -6.16 7.83
CA LEU A 55 -0.67 -5.84 8.72
C LEU A 55 -1.37 -7.11 9.25
N VAL A 56 -1.69 -8.07 8.37
CA VAL A 56 -2.33 -9.34 8.75
C VAL A 56 -1.44 -10.16 9.70
N ILE A 57 -0.13 -10.22 9.44
CA ILE A 57 0.83 -10.90 10.32
C ILE A 57 0.88 -10.20 11.69
N ALA A 58 0.89 -8.86 11.72
CA ALA A 58 0.87 -8.08 12.96
C ALA A 58 -0.39 -8.33 13.79
N THR A 59 -1.54 -8.50 13.14
CA THR A 59 -2.84 -8.74 13.77
C THR A 59 -3.01 -10.18 14.24
N ARG A 60 -2.61 -11.17 13.43
CA ARG A 60 -2.66 -12.59 13.82
C ARG A 60 -1.79 -12.89 15.03
N LYS A 61 -0.60 -12.28 15.10
CA LYS A 61 0.31 -12.44 16.24
C LYS A 61 -0.25 -11.85 17.54
N SER A 62 -1.25 -10.98 17.46
CA SER A 62 -1.96 -10.41 18.61
C SER A 62 -3.06 -11.32 19.16
N ASN A 63 -3.71 -12.13 18.30
CA ASN A 63 -4.89 -12.93 18.65
C ASN A 63 -4.58 -14.19 19.49
N VAL A 64 -3.31 -14.55 19.70
CA VAL A 64 -2.93 -15.73 20.51
C VAL A 64 -3.11 -15.48 22.02
N LYS A 65 -3.28 -14.22 22.47
CA LYS A 65 -3.49 -13.90 23.89
C LYS A 65 -4.79 -13.17 24.23
N GLU A 66 -5.50 -12.59 23.27
CA GLU A 66 -6.75 -11.88 23.60
C GLU A 66 -7.72 -11.88 22.43
N LYS A 67 -8.93 -12.33 22.73
CA LYS A 67 -10.06 -12.57 21.83
C LYS A 67 -10.74 -11.23 21.54
N SER A 68 -10.09 -10.36 20.77
CA SER A 68 -10.74 -9.13 20.28
C SER A 68 -10.21 -8.75 18.90
N ILE A 69 -11.12 -8.83 17.93
CA ILE A 69 -10.96 -8.30 16.57
C ILE A 69 -10.68 -6.79 16.61
N PHE A 70 -11.03 -6.12 17.72
CA PHE A 70 -10.80 -4.70 18.00
C PHE A 70 -9.50 -4.39 18.77
N GLY A 71 -8.67 -5.39 19.09
CA GLY A 71 -7.35 -5.18 19.72
C GLY A 71 -6.28 -4.60 18.79
N LEU A 72 -6.69 -3.89 17.73
CA LEU A 72 -5.79 -3.21 16.82
C LEU A 72 -5.30 -1.92 17.50
N SER A 73 -3.99 -1.82 17.74
CA SER A 73 -3.38 -0.59 18.23
C SER A 73 -3.75 0.57 17.29
N ILE A 74 -3.90 1.79 17.82
CA ILE A 74 -4.17 3.02 17.05
C ILE A 74 -3.31 3.08 15.77
N MET A 75 -2.04 2.70 15.88
CA MET A 75 -1.09 2.69 14.76
C MET A 75 -1.44 1.67 13.65
N GLY A 76 -2.05 0.54 14.01
CA GLY A 76 -2.56 -0.45 13.05
C GLY A 76 -3.83 0.05 12.34
N ILE A 77 -4.70 0.77 13.03
CA ILE A 77 -5.91 1.38 12.44
C ILE A 77 -5.48 2.45 11.42
N VAL A 78 -4.54 3.32 11.80
CA VAL A 78 -3.97 4.33 10.90
C VAL A 78 -3.34 3.67 9.68
N SER A 79 -2.56 2.59 9.86
CA SER A 79 -1.97 1.85 8.75
C SER A 79 -3.02 1.24 7.82
N PHE A 80 -4.11 0.71 8.37
CA PHE A 80 -5.21 0.15 7.58
C PHE A 80 -5.91 1.23 6.75
N ILE A 81 -6.23 2.38 7.36
CA ILE A 81 -6.82 3.53 6.66
C ILE A 81 -5.88 4.02 5.56
N MET A 82 -4.58 4.16 5.84
CA MET A 82 -3.61 4.57 4.82
C MET A 82 -3.50 3.58 3.66
N LEU A 83 -3.59 2.26 3.90
CA LEU A 83 -3.58 1.26 2.83
C LEU A 83 -4.84 1.34 1.96
N ILE A 84 -6.01 1.60 2.54
CA ILE A 84 -7.25 1.82 1.79
C ILE A 84 -7.14 3.11 0.96
N CYS A 85 -6.74 4.21 1.58
CA CYS A 85 -6.55 5.48 0.87
C CYS A 85 -5.50 5.35 -0.24
N GLY A 86 -4.40 4.64 0.01
CA GLY A 86 -3.37 4.36 -0.98
C GLY A 86 -3.89 3.53 -2.15
N PHE A 87 -4.73 2.53 -1.90
CA PHE A 87 -5.38 1.76 -2.96
C PHE A 87 -6.33 2.62 -3.80
N CYS A 88 -7.21 3.39 -3.14
CA CYS A 88 -8.13 4.30 -3.82
C CYS A 88 -7.36 5.34 -4.65
N TRP A 89 -6.24 5.85 -4.14
CA TRP A 89 -5.38 6.78 -4.86
C TRP A 89 -4.74 6.14 -6.09
N VAL A 90 -4.15 4.95 -5.96
CA VAL A 90 -3.59 4.23 -7.11
C VAL A 90 -4.67 3.94 -8.15
N ALA A 91 -5.86 3.51 -7.73
CA ALA A 91 -6.98 3.27 -8.63
C ALA A 91 -7.43 4.56 -9.34
N PHE A 92 -7.50 5.68 -8.62
CA PHE A 92 -7.79 6.99 -9.19
C PHE A 92 -6.74 7.39 -10.24
N VAL A 93 -5.46 7.23 -9.92
CA VAL A 93 -4.37 7.52 -10.85
C VAL A 93 -4.40 6.60 -12.09
N ILE A 94 -4.80 5.34 -11.92
CA ILE A 94 -5.00 4.41 -13.05
C ILE A 94 -6.11 4.91 -13.97
N MET A 95 -7.26 5.27 -13.40
CA MET A 95 -8.38 5.80 -14.18
C MET A 95 -8.02 7.12 -14.86
N ALA A 96 -7.33 8.03 -14.17
CA ALA A 96 -6.88 9.30 -14.72
C ALA A 96 -5.86 9.11 -15.87
N GLY A 97 -4.90 8.20 -15.69
CA GLY A 97 -3.91 7.88 -16.73
C GLY A 97 -4.54 7.23 -17.96
N LEU A 98 -5.61 6.44 -17.79
CA LEU A 98 -6.36 5.84 -18.90
C LEU A 98 -7.33 6.82 -19.57
N SER A 99 -7.81 7.85 -18.87
CA SER A 99 -8.68 8.88 -19.45
C SER A 99 -7.93 9.89 -20.33
N GLY A 100 -6.59 9.79 -20.43
CA GLY A 100 -5.77 10.67 -21.26
C GLY A 100 -5.67 12.10 -20.74
N MET A 101 -5.94 12.30 -19.44
CA MET A 101 -5.66 13.55 -18.71
C MET A 101 -4.19 13.67 -18.34
#